data_AF-A0A1M5FFE1-F1
#
_entry.id   AF-A0A1M5FFE1-F1
#
_cell.length_a   1.000
_cell.length_b   1.000
_cell.length_c   1.000
_cell.angle_alpha   90.00
_cell.angle_beta   90.00
_cell.angle_gamma   90.00
#
_symmetry.space_group_name_H-M   'P 1'
#
loop_
_entity.id
_entity.type
_entity.pdbx_description
1 polymer ?
#
loop_
_entity_poly.entity_id
_entity_poly.type
_entity_poly.pdbx_seq_one_letter_code
_entity_poly.pdbx_strand_id
1 'polypeptide(L)'
;MMDHETQDRAREQILLWAREAHEACARRRFIAAFRYFRRALEHARDHGLHFLQAQLCRDAAYVYLHHGATQEARRLLDEGLSLDVEDVALRFGLLSNLATVELLEKNYHEGLNAVERALAVFLHAYPALEGAPFALVSSYTALYKLRRTLRQVVSLLDSGINPERIRIFYRPAPPPWTPAP
;
A
#
# COMPACT_ATOMS: atom_id res chain seq x y z
N MET A 1 -3.67 -12.91 -29.35
CA MET A 1 -4.67 -13.44 -28.40
C MET A 1 -3.96 -14.53 -27.62
N MET A 2 -3.64 -14.30 -26.35
CA MET A 2 -3.02 -15.33 -25.51
C MET A 2 -4.08 -16.38 -25.19
N ASP A 3 -3.72 -17.66 -25.20
CA ASP A 3 -4.64 -18.75 -24.89
C ASP A 3 -5.05 -18.70 -23.39
N HIS A 4 -6.32 -19.01 -23.11
CA HIS A 4 -6.90 -19.00 -21.77
C HIS A 4 -6.13 -19.94 -20.83
N GLU A 5 -5.71 -21.11 -21.33
CA GLU A 5 -4.91 -22.08 -20.57
C GLU A 5 -3.52 -21.51 -20.19
N THR A 6 -2.96 -20.64 -21.02
CA THR A 6 -1.66 -19.99 -20.74
C THR A 6 -1.82 -18.92 -19.65
N GLN A 7 -2.91 -18.15 -19.66
CA GLN A 7 -3.19 -17.16 -18.62
C GLN A 7 -3.48 -17.81 -17.27
N ASP A 8 -4.20 -18.91 -17.23
CA ASP A 8 -4.52 -19.62 -15.98
C ASP A 8 -3.25 -20.21 -15.35
N ARG A 9 -2.38 -20.84 -16.14
CA ARG A 9 -1.08 -21.32 -15.65
C ARG A 9 -0.20 -20.18 -15.13
N ALA A 10 -0.18 -19.04 -15.83
CA ALA A 10 0.56 -17.86 -15.38
C ALA A 10 0.03 -17.35 -14.03
N ARG A 11 -1.30 -17.30 -13.88
CA ARG A 11 -1.97 -16.91 -12.63
C ARG A 11 -1.61 -17.84 -11.48
N GLU A 12 -1.68 -19.16 -11.68
CA GLU A 12 -1.30 -20.15 -10.66
C GLU A 12 0.15 -19.99 -10.23
N GLN A 13 1.06 -19.80 -11.19
CA GLN A 13 2.48 -19.62 -10.92
C GLN A 13 2.76 -18.33 -10.12
N ILE A 14 2.06 -17.24 -10.42
CA ILE A 14 2.12 -15.99 -9.67
C ILE A 14 1.64 -16.19 -8.24
N LEU A 15 0.50 -16.84 -8.05
CA LEU A 15 -0.07 -17.08 -6.73
C LEU A 15 0.84 -17.97 -5.87
N LEU A 16 1.51 -18.95 -6.49
CA LEU A 16 2.50 -19.77 -5.81
C LEU A 16 3.67 -18.92 -5.30
N TRP A 17 4.27 -18.08 -6.16
CA TRP A 17 5.37 -17.21 -5.74
C TRP A 17 4.93 -16.16 -4.71
N ALA A 18 3.72 -15.61 -4.83
CA ALA A 18 3.17 -14.69 -3.84
C ALA A 18 3.08 -15.35 -2.46
N ARG A 19 2.55 -16.58 -2.40
CA ARG A 19 2.48 -17.38 -1.16
C ARG A 19 3.87 -17.62 -0.57
N GLU A 20 4.83 -18.06 -1.38
CA GLU A 20 6.22 -18.26 -0.95
C GLU A 20 6.87 -16.97 -0.43
N ALA A 21 6.53 -15.82 -1.02
CA ALA A 21 6.99 -14.52 -0.56
C ALA A 21 6.45 -14.19 0.83
N HIS A 22 5.14 -14.35 1.04
CA HIS A 22 4.51 -14.12 2.35
C HIS A 22 5.04 -15.08 3.42
N GLU A 23 5.26 -16.35 3.08
CA GLU A 23 5.83 -17.34 3.98
C GLU A 23 7.30 -17.02 4.32
N ALA A 24 8.07 -16.52 3.36
CA ALA A 24 9.40 -16.00 3.61
C ALA A 24 9.36 -14.77 4.54
N CYS A 25 8.42 -13.83 4.37
CA CYS A 25 8.22 -12.71 5.30
C CYS A 25 7.89 -13.19 6.72
N ALA A 26 6.97 -14.14 6.87
CA ALA A 26 6.60 -14.71 8.17
C ALA A 26 7.79 -15.36 8.89
N ARG A 27 8.70 -15.99 8.13
CA ARG A 27 9.96 -16.55 8.64
C ARG A 27 11.12 -15.55 8.68
N ARG A 28 10.87 -14.26 8.44
CA ARG A 28 11.89 -13.19 8.43
C ARG A 28 13.03 -13.41 7.42
N ARG A 29 12.77 -14.16 6.34
CA ARG A 29 13.70 -14.41 5.22
C ARG A 29 13.48 -13.37 4.11
N PHE A 30 13.70 -12.10 4.41
CA PHE A 30 13.29 -10.99 3.53
C PHE A 30 13.96 -10.98 2.15
N ILE A 31 15.24 -11.39 2.06
CA ILE A 31 15.92 -11.54 0.76
C ILE A 31 15.18 -12.56 -0.13
N ALA A 32 14.71 -13.67 0.44
CA ALA A 32 13.93 -14.65 -0.31
C ALA A 32 12.55 -14.10 -0.67
N ALA A 33 11.88 -13.40 0.26
CA ALA A 33 10.60 -12.76 0.00
C ALA A 33 10.66 -11.79 -1.19
N PHE A 34 11.65 -10.90 -1.22
CA PHE A 34 11.84 -9.96 -2.33
C PHE A 34 12.12 -10.66 -3.66
N ARG A 35 12.87 -11.77 -3.67
CA ARG A 35 13.08 -12.57 -4.90
C ARG A 35 11.77 -13.13 -5.43
N TYR A 36 10.91 -13.66 -4.55
CA TYR A 36 9.62 -14.22 -4.95
C TYR A 36 8.65 -13.15 -5.42
N PHE A 37 8.53 -12.03 -4.70
CA PHE A 37 7.73 -10.89 -5.17
C PHE A 37 8.20 -10.37 -6.52
N ARG A 38 9.51 -10.25 -6.75
CA ARG A 38 10.05 -9.82 -8.05
C ARG A 38 9.66 -10.76 -9.18
N ARG A 39 9.82 -12.08 -8.99
CA ARG A 39 9.42 -13.08 -10.00
C ARG A 39 7.91 -13.03 -10.29
N ALA A 40 7.09 -12.92 -9.25
CA ALA A 40 5.66 -12.80 -9.40
C ALA A 40 5.26 -11.51 -10.16
N LEU A 41 5.90 -10.39 -9.85
CA LEU A 41 5.64 -9.10 -10.50
C LEU A 41 6.06 -9.11 -11.97
N GLU A 42 7.26 -9.61 -12.29
CA GLU A 42 7.74 -9.76 -13.66
C GLU A 42 6.75 -10.61 -14.47
N HIS A 43 6.33 -11.75 -13.92
CA HIS A 43 5.40 -12.64 -14.63
C HIS A 43 3.99 -12.04 -14.79
N ALA A 44 3.49 -11.31 -13.80
CA ALA A 44 2.21 -10.62 -13.87
C ALA A 44 2.22 -9.53 -14.95
N ARG A 45 3.34 -8.80 -15.09
CA ARG A 45 3.54 -7.80 -16.16
C ARG A 45 3.54 -8.46 -17.54
N ASP A 46 4.33 -9.52 -17.70
CA ASP A 46 4.49 -10.21 -18.99
C ASP A 46 3.16 -10.76 -19.54
N HIS A 47 2.24 -11.13 -18.64
CA HIS A 47 0.94 -11.70 -18.99
C HIS A 47 -0.23 -10.71 -18.90
N GLY A 48 0.03 -9.44 -18.58
CA GLY A 48 -1.02 -8.41 -18.46
C GLY A 48 -2.03 -8.67 -17.33
N LEU A 49 -1.61 -9.35 -16.25
CA LEU A 49 -2.48 -9.70 -15.13
C LEU A 49 -2.56 -8.55 -14.12
N HIS A 50 -3.18 -7.43 -14.52
CA HIS A 50 -3.16 -6.15 -13.80
C HIS A 50 -3.64 -6.24 -12.35
N PHE A 51 -4.69 -7.01 -12.07
CA PHE A 51 -5.18 -7.19 -10.68
C PHE A 51 -4.10 -7.80 -9.78
N LEU A 52 -3.45 -8.89 -10.24
CA LEU A 52 -2.38 -9.55 -9.50
C LEU A 52 -1.15 -8.65 -9.39
N GLN A 53 -0.81 -7.92 -10.46
CA GLN A 53 0.29 -6.97 -10.46
C GLN A 53 0.06 -5.88 -9.40
N ALA A 54 -1.12 -5.26 -9.35
CA ALA A 54 -1.46 -4.25 -8.37
C ALA A 54 -1.42 -4.80 -6.93
N GLN A 55 -1.92 -6.03 -6.71
CA GLN A 55 -1.85 -6.70 -5.41
C GLN A 55 -0.40 -6.93 -4.97
N LEU A 56 0.44 -7.47 -5.85
CA LEU A 56 1.86 -7.69 -5.58
C LEU A 56 2.62 -6.39 -5.34
N CYS A 57 2.29 -5.32 -6.08
CA CYS A 57 2.83 -3.99 -5.85
C CYS A 57 2.54 -3.50 -4.43
N ARG A 58 1.26 -3.60 -3.98
CA ARG A 58 0.86 -3.24 -2.62
C ARG A 58 1.64 -4.03 -1.57
N ASP A 59 1.71 -5.34 -1.75
CA ASP A 59 2.27 -6.26 -0.76
C ASP A 59 3.80 -6.13 -0.67
N ALA A 60 4.49 -6.03 -1.80
CA ALA A 60 5.94 -5.80 -1.82
C ALA A 60 6.29 -4.41 -1.29
N ALA A 61 5.52 -3.36 -1.64
CA ALA A 61 5.73 -2.01 -1.10
C ALA A 61 5.59 -1.98 0.43
N TYR A 62 4.62 -2.71 0.98
CA TYR A 62 4.45 -2.84 2.43
C TYR A 62 5.71 -3.42 3.09
N VAL A 63 6.32 -4.46 2.50
CA VAL A 63 7.57 -5.03 3.02
C VAL A 63 8.73 -4.04 2.93
N TYR A 64 8.90 -3.35 1.80
CA TYR A 64 9.94 -2.32 1.63
C TYR A 64 9.81 -1.18 2.64
N LEU A 65 8.58 -0.69 2.85
CA LEU A 65 8.28 0.37 3.81
C LEU A 65 8.74 -0.01 5.24
N HIS A 66 8.44 -1.24 5.66
CA HIS A 66 8.85 -1.74 6.97
C HIS A 66 10.35 -2.01 7.12
N HIS A 67 11.13 -1.89 6.04
CA HIS A 67 12.58 -1.96 6.02
C HIS A 67 13.24 -0.61 5.68
N GLY A 68 12.48 0.49 5.67
CA GLY A 68 12.98 1.84 5.45
C GLY A 68 13.30 2.17 3.98
N ALA A 69 12.97 1.29 3.04
CA ALA A 69 13.18 1.48 1.61
C ALA A 69 11.99 2.23 0.99
N THR A 70 11.82 3.51 1.35
CA THR A 70 10.65 4.32 0.97
C THR A 70 10.58 4.61 -0.52
N GLN A 71 11.73 4.75 -1.20
CA GLN A 71 11.79 5.00 -2.65
C GLN A 71 11.29 3.79 -3.45
N GLU A 72 11.73 2.58 -3.08
CA GLU A 72 11.27 1.35 -3.72
C GLU A 72 9.79 1.08 -3.44
N ALA A 73 9.33 1.36 -2.21
CA ALA A 73 7.92 1.28 -1.86
C ALA A 73 7.09 2.24 -2.72
N ARG A 74 7.49 3.52 -2.81
CA ARG A 74 6.84 4.53 -3.66
C ARG A 74 6.70 4.06 -5.10
N ARG A 75 7.80 3.62 -5.71
CA ARG A 75 7.83 3.16 -7.10
C ARG A 75 6.81 2.05 -7.36
N LEU A 76 6.71 1.08 -6.45
CA LEU A 76 5.75 -0.02 -6.57
C LEU A 76 4.30 0.46 -6.37
N LEU A 77 4.07 1.39 -5.45
CA LEU A 77 2.74 1.94 -5.21
C LEU A 77 2.25 2.77 -6.40
N ASP A 78 3.11 3.60 -6.98
CA ASP A 78 2.79 4.38 -8.18
C ASP A 78 2.51 3.45 -9.37
N GLU A 79 3.31 2.40 -9.54
CA GLU A 79 3.05 1.36 -10.54
C GLU A 79 1.67 0.72 -10.31
N GLY A 80 1.37 0.28 -9.09
CA GLY A 80 0.08 -0.34 -8.76
C GLY A 80 -1.12 0.60 -8.94
N LEU A 81 -0.97 1.89 -8.64
CA LEU A 81 -2.01 2.91 -8.79
C LEU A 81 -2.24 3.33 -10.24
N SER A 82 -1.25 3.13 -11.12
CA SER A 82 -1.37 3.38 -12.57
C SER A 82 -2.19 2.31 -13.31
N LEU A 83 -2.41 1.15 -12.67
CA LEU A 83 -3.18 0.05 -13.23
C LEU A 83 -4.69 0.30 -13.07
N ASP A 84 -5.44 0.01 -14.13
CA ASP A 84 -6.89 0.09 -14.11
C ASP A 84 -7.48 -1.14 -13.40
N VAL A 85 -7.71 -0.99 -12.10
CA VAL A 85 -8.26 -2.02 -11.22
C VAL A 85 -9.39 -1.41 -10.40
N GLU A 86 -10.59 -1.99 -10.51
CA GLU A 86 -11.82 -1.53 -9.83
C GLU A 86 -11.95 -2.01 -8.37
N ASP A 87 -10.99 -2.79 -7.87
CA ASP A 87 -11.03 -3.32 -6.50
C ASP A 87 -10.77 -2.23 -5.46
N VAL A 88 -11.82 -1.91 -4.71
CA VAL A 88 -11.84 -0.86 -3.69
C VAL A 88 -10.82 -1.13 -2.58
N ALA A 89 -10.73 -2.37 -2.11
CA ALA A 89 -9.84 -2.73 -1.01
C ALA A 89 -8.36 -2.57 -1.40
N LEU A 90 -8.04 -2.96 -2.64
CA LEU A 90 -6.72 -2.86 -3.22
C LEU A 90 -6.32 -1.40 -3.46
N ARG A 91 -7.17 -0.61 -4.12
CA ARG A 91 -6.93 0.83 -4.33
C ARG A 91 -6.76 1.57 -3.00
N PHE A 92 -7.63 1.26 -2.03
CA PHE A 92 -7.55 1.81 -0.69
C PHE A 92 -6.22 1.44 -0.01
N GLY A 93 -5.80 0.18 -0.08
CA GLY A 93 -4.53 -0.29 0.48
C GLY A 93 -3.30 0.37 -0.16
N LEU A 94 -3.28 0.52 -1.49
CA LEU A 94 -2.22 1.21 -2.21
C LEU A 94 -2.09 2.68 -1.77
N LEU A 95 -3.20 3.41 -1.70
CA LEU A 95 -3.20 4.82 -1.27
C LEU A 95 -2.84 4.98 0.21
N SER A 96 -3.24 4.04 1.05
CA SER A 96 -2.89 4.02 2.47
C SER A 96 -1.39 3.83 2.68
N ASN A 97 -0.79 2.90 1.93
CA ASN A 97 0.65 2.69 1.95
C ASN A 97 1.40 3.90 1.37
N LEU A 98 0.85 4.57 0.34
CA LEU A 98 1.45 5.78 -0.23
C LEU A 98 1.46 6.91 0.80
N ALA A 99 0.34 7.16 1.50
CA ALA A 99 0.31 8.12 2.60
C ALA A 99 1.37 7.84 3.67
N THR A 100 1.65 6.56 3.93
CA THR A 100 2.67 6.13 4.89
C THR A 100 4.08 6.46 4.39
N VAL A 101 4.37 6.24 3.10
CA VAL A 101 5.62 6.65 2.46
C VAL A 101 5.82 8.16 2.58
N GLU A 102 4.81 8.96 2.21
CA GLU A 102 4.90 10.43 2.24
C GLU A 102 5.18 10.97 3.64
N LEU A 103 4.54 10.38 4.66
CA LEU A 103 4.78 10.74 6.05
C LEU A 103 6.21 10.44 6.51
N LEU A 104 6.77 9.30 6.09
CA LEU A 104 8.15 8.93 6.41
C LEU A 104 9.16 9.85 5.72
N GLU A 105 8.82 10.34 4.52
CA GLU A 105 9.63 11.30 3.75
C GLU A 105 9.35 12.77 4.12
N LYS A 106 8.44 13.03 5.08
CA LYS A 106 8.00 14.37 5.51
C LYS A 106 7.32 15.21 4.41
N ASN A 107 6.78 14.56 3.38
CA ASN A 107 5.99 15.19 2.32
C ASN A 107 4.53 15.31 2.78
N TYR A 108 4.26 16.23 3.70
CA TYR A 108 2.97 16.26 4.40
C TYR A 108 1.78 16.63 3.52
N HIS A 109 1.98 17.46 2.50
CA HIS A 109 0.93 17.82 1.53
C HIS A 109 0.52 16.61 0.70
N GLU A 110 1.48 15.85 0.20
CA GLU A 110 1.32 14.65 -0.61
C GLU A 110 0.73 13.52 0.23
N GLY A 111 1.17 13.40 1.49
CA GLY A 111 0.59 12.50 2.47
C GLY A 111 -0.88 12.81 2.72
N LEU A 112 -1.24 14.09 2.90
CA LEU A 112 -2.64 14.50 3.04
C LEU A 112 -3.45 14.15 1.79
N ASN A 113 -2.93 14.45 0.60
CA ASN A 113 -3.58 14.13 -0.67
C ASN A 113 -3.82 12.62 -0.82
N ALA A 114 -2.83 11.78 -0.50
CA ALA A 114 -2.96 10.33 -0.55
C ALA A 114 -4.04 9.82 0.43
N VAL A 115 -4.09 10.36 1.65
CA VAL A 115 -5.15 10.04 2.63
C VAL A 115 -6.53 10.45 2.11
N GLU A 116 -6.67 11.65 1.55
CA GLU A 116 -7.95 12.14 1.04
C GLU A 116 -8.45 11.29 -0.13
N ARG A 117 -7.55 10.91 -1.04
CA ARG A 117 -7.86 9.96 -2.13
C ARG A 117 -8.28 8.59 -1.59
N ALA A 118 -7.60 8.06 -0.57
CA ALA A 118 -7.97 6.77 0.03
C ALA A 118 -9.38 6.83 0.63
N LEU A 119 -9.68 7.87 1.42
CA LEU A 119 -10.99 8.05 2.03
C LEU A 119 -12.09 8.26 0.98
N ALA A 120 -11.79 8.97 -0.12
CA ALA A 120 -12.73 9.14 -1.23
C ALA A 120 -13.07 7.79 -1.90
N VAL A 121 -12.07 6.94 -2.16
CA VAL A 121 -12.29 5.58 -2.70
C VAL A 121 -13.20 4.77 -1.78
N PHE A 122 -12.95 4.81 -0.47
CA PHE A 122 -13.77 4.08 0.50
C PHE A 122 -15.21 4.61 0.54
N LEU A 123 -15.41 5.92 0.66
CA LEU A 123 -16.73 6.53 0.78
C LEU A 123 -17.57 6.41 -0.49
N HIS A 124 -16.92 6.39 -1.66
CA HIS A 124 -17.61 6.15 -2.92
C HIS A 124 -18.19 4.73 -2.99
N ALA A 125 -17.42 3.73 -2.56
CA ALA A 125 -17.84 2.34 -2.55
C ALA A 125 -18.79 1.98 -1.40
N TYR A 126 -18.62 2.63 -0.25
CA TYR A 126 -19.40 2.38 0.96
C TYR A 126 -19.94 3.70 1.55
N PRO A 127 -21.03 4.25 0.96
CA PRO A 127 -21.65 5.48 1.47
C PRO A 127 -22.17 5.33 2.91
N ALA A 128 -22.58 4.12 3.30
CA ALA A 128 -22.91 3.74 4.66
C ALA A 128 -21.88 2.74 5.20
N LEU A 129 -21.33 3.01 6.38
CA LEU A 129 -20.28 2.19 7.00
C LEU A 129 -20.71 0.74 7.27
N GLU A 130 -22.01 0.51 7.48
CA GLU A 130 -22.56 -0.82 7.77
C GLU A 130 -22.37 -1.82 6.62
N GLY A 131 -22.24 -1.32 5.38
CA GLY A 131 -22.01 -2.16 4.20
C GLY A 131 -20.52 -2.50 3.94
N ALA A 132 -19.60 -1.94 4.73
CA ALA A 132 -18.17 -2.11 4.49
C ALA A 132 -17.58 -3.31 5.28
N PRO A 133 -16.60 -4.04 4.70
CA PRO A 133 -15.84 -5.04 5.43
C PRO A 133 -15.18 -4.45 6.69
N PHE A 134 -15.31 -5.14 7.82
CA PHE A 134 -14.79 -4.66 9.12
C PHE A 134 -13.30 -4.26 9.08
N ALA A 135 -12.47 -5.03 8.37
CA ALA A 135 -11.05 -4.71 8.20
C ALA A 135 -10.85 -3.35 7.51
N LEU A 136 -11.63 -3.05 6.46
CA LEU A 136 -11.58 -1.77 5.78
C LEU A 136 -12.12 -0.63 6.65
N VAL A 137 -13.18 -0.86 7.43
CA VAL A 137 -13.71 0.14 8.38
C VAL A 137 -12.66 0.53 9.43
N SER A 138 -11.91 -0.45 9.92
CA SER A 138 -10.82 -0.22 10.89
C SER A 138 -9.73 0.66 10.29
N SER A 139 -9.26 0.33 9.08
CA SER A 139 -8.26 1.13 8.37
C SER A 139 -8.79 2.53 7.99
N TYR A 140 -10.04 2.63 7.53
CA TYR A 140 -10.73 3.89 7.25
C TYR A 140 -10.74 4.79 8.48
N THR A 141 -11.08 4.26 9.65
CA THR A 141 -11.13 5.02 10.90
C THR A 141 -9.73 5.55 11.28
N ALA A 142 -8.68 4.77 11.06
CA ALA A 142 -7.30 5.22 11.29
C ALA A 142 -6.90 6.35 10.33
N LEU A 143 -7.18 6.21 9.04
CA LEU A 143 -6.91 7.23 8.02
C LEU A 143 -7.73 8.51 8.22
N TYR A 144 -8.98 8.38 8.66
CA TYR A 144 -9.85 9.51 8.97
C TYR A 144 -9.28 10.37 10.12
N LYS A 145 -8.77 9.71 11.17
CA LYS A 145 -8.06 10.39 12.27
C LYS A 145 -6.76 11.04 11.79
N LEU A 146 -5.97 10.31 11.00
CA LEU A 146 -4.72 10.81 10.43
C LEU A 146 -4.94 12.05 9.56
N ARG A 147 -5.99 12.08 8.73
CA ARG A 147 -6.37 13.24 7.90
C ARG A 147 -6.51 14.51 8.73
N ARG A 148 -7.17 14.42 9.90
CA ARG A 148 -7.37 15.58 10.78
C ARG A 148 -6.03 16.15 11.25
N THR A 149 -5.13 15.27 11.69
CA THR A 149 -3.78 15.67 12.14
C THR A 149 -2.97 16.25 10.98
N LEU A 150 -3.00 15.62 9.81
CA LEU A 150 -2.27 16.10 8.63
C LEU A 150 -2.77 17.46 8.14
N ARG A 151 -4.08 17.72 8.16
CA ARG A 151 -4.63 19.05 7.84
C ARG A 151 -4.11 20.14 8.76
N GLN A 152 -3.96 19.84 10.05
CA GLN A 152 -3.37 20.79 11.00
C GLN A 152 -1.90 21.05 10.69
N VAL A 153 -1.13 19.99 10.41
CA VAL A 153 0.29 20.10 10.04
C VAL A 153 0.44 20.94 8.77
N VAL A 154 -0.28 20.61 7.71
CA VAL A 154 -0.27 21.34 6.44
C VAL A 154 -0.67 22.80 6.64
N SER A 155 -1.73 23.08 7.42
CA SER A 155 -2.13 24.46 7.73
C SER A 155 -1.05 25.25 8.46
N LEU A 156 -0.29 24.62 9.37
CA LEU A 156 0.83 25.28 10.06
C LEU A 156 1.98 25.59 9.09
N LEU A 157 2.31 24.65 8.20
CA LEU A 157 3.33 24.82 7.17
C LEU A 157 2.95 25.94 6.19
N ASP A 158 1.69 25.95 5.73
CA ASP A 158 1.15 26.97 4.83
C ASP A 158 1.13 28.37 5.48
N SER A 159 1.04 28.42 6.81
CA SER A 159 1.14 29.67 7.59
C SER A 159 2.60 30.16 7.76
N GLY A 160 3.57 29.49 7.14
CA GLY A 160 4.99 29.87 7.20
C GLY A 160 5.74 29.39 8.44
N ILE A 161 5.16 28.46 9.22
CA ILE A 161 5.90 27.85 10.34
C ILE A 161 7.03 26.99 9.79
N ASN A 162 8.25 27.22 10.30
CA ASN A 162 9.42 26.44 9.93
C ASN A 162 9.16 24.94 10.16
N PRO A 163 9.26 24.08 9.11
CA PRO A 163 9.03 22.65 9.21
C PRO A 163 9.87 21.95 10.29
N GLU A 164 11.10 22.43 10.56
CA GLU A 164 11.99 21.86 11.58
C GLU A 164 11.46 22.04 13.01
N ARG A 165 10.49 22.95 13.21
CA ARG A 165 9.82 23.14 14.51
C ARG A 165 8.64 22.19 14.70
N ILE A 166 8.18 21.52 13.65
CA ILE A 166 7.08 20.56 13.71
C ILE A 166 7.66 19.16 13.89
N ARG A 167 7.56 18.63 15.11
CA ARG A 167 7.96 17.25 15.40
C ARG A 167 6.77 16.32 15.28
N ILE A 168 6.78 15.48 14.25
CA ILE A 168 5.76 14.46 14.05
C ILE A 168 6.37 13.10 14.35
N PHE A 169 5.80 12.42 15.33
CA PHE A 169 6.10 11.03 15.61
C PHE A 169 5.07 10.16 14.90
N TYR A 170 5.44 9.67 13.73
CA TYR A 170 4.65 8.69 13.00
C TYR A 170 5.25 7.29 13.19
N ARG A 171 4.42 6.35 13.61
CA ARG A 171 4.80 4.94 13.72
C ARG A 171 3.78 4.12 12.91
N PRO A 172 4.20 3.49 11.81
CA PRO A 172 3.37 2.52 11.11
C PRO A 172 2.92 1.40 12.06
N ALA A 173 1.76 0.82 11.82
CA ALA A 173 1.33 -0.37 12.55
C ALA A 173 2.41 -1.47 12.44
N PRO A 174 2.71 -2.22 13.51
CA PRO A 174 3.71 -3.27 13.44
C PRO A 174 3.32 -4.30 12.38
N PRO A 175 4.27 -4.76 11.55
CA PRO A 175 3.97 -5.75 10.54
C PRO A 175 3.74 -7.13 11.18
N PRO A 176 3.05 -8.05 10.48
CA PRO A 176 2.67 -9.35 11.02
C PRO A 176 3.87 -10.26 11.35
N TRP A 177 5.08 -9.95 10.87
CA TRP A 177 6.32 -10.68 11.18
C TRP A 177 7.11 -10.08 12.37
N THR A 178 6.54 -9.10 13.05
CA THR A 178 7.05 -8.59 14.33
C THR A 178 6.37 -9.35 15.47
N PRO A 179 7.12 -9.93 16.43
CA PRO A 179 6.52 -10.58 17.59
C PRO A 179 5.61 -9.61 18.34
N ALA A 180 4.51 -10.11 18.88
CA ALA A 180 3.76 -9.35 19.87
C ALA A 180 4.69 -9.02 21.07
N PRO A 181 4.61 -7.80 21.62
CA PRO A 181 5.41 -7.40 22.77
C PRO A 181 5.15 -8.27 24.00
#